data_AF-A0A6B2QZB0-F1
#
_entry.id   AF-A0A6B2QZB0-F1
#
_cell.length_a   1.000
_cell.length_b   1.000
_cell.length_c   1.000
_cell.angle_alpha   90.00
_cell.angle_beta   90.00
_cell.angle_gamma   90.00
#
_symmetry.space_group_name_H-M   'P 1'
#
loop_
_entity.id
_entity.type
_entity.pdbx_description
1 polymer ?
#
loop_
_entity_poly.entity_id
_entity_poly.type
_entity_poly.pdbx_seq_one_letter_code
_entity_poly.pdbx_strand_id
1 'polypeptide(L)'
;MLSLETLSHDQITQIRYVLTDIDDTVTTEGRLTGEAYLAIERLTRAGFTVIPITGRPAGWCDHFARMWPVYAVVGENGAFYFRYDSHARKMHSHYWASAEHRAENRLKLNQLANNILASVPGCALASDQDYRQADLAIDFCEDVPPLPEADVQRIVNMFEAVGAQAKISSIHVNGWFGHYDKLSMTKTLFAREFNLSLEQNLDKVLFIGDSPNDEPMFGFFDYSVGVANIQTQLHRLHDRPKYVTTSKGGSGFVEMANHILSFRGQKN
;
A
#
# COMPACT_ATOMS: atom_id res chain seq x y z
N MET A 1 -19.52 2.73 5.52
CA MET A 1 -18.62 1.63 5.92
C MET A 1 -19.35 0.83 6.99
N LEU A 2 -19.35 -0.50 6.88
CA LEU A 2 -20.00 -1.43 7.80
C LEU A 2 -19.02 -1.92 8.88
N SER A 3 -19.54 -2.42 10.00
CA SER A 3 -18.74 -3.09 11.03
C SER A 3 -18.22 -4.44 10.52
N LEU A 4 -17.02 -4.85 10.95
CA LEU A 4 -16.47 -6.18 10.65
C LEU A 4 -17.40 -7.32 11.07
N GLU A 5 -18.18 -7.15 12.14
CA GLU A 5 -19.14 -8.16 12.62
C GLU A 5 -20.22 -8.52 11.59
N THR A 6 -20.41 -7.70 10.56
CA THR A 6 -21.35 -7.96 9.47
C THR A 6 -20.79 -8.89 8.39
N LEU A 7 -19.49 -9.23 8.43
CA LEU A 7 -18.90 -10.25 7.57
C LEU A 7 -19.37 -11.63 8.05
N SER A 8 -20.08 -12.33 7.18
CA SER A 8 -20.56 -13.67 7.47
C SER A 8 -19.43 -14.70 7.45
N HIS A 9 -19.65 -15.82 8.14
CA HIS A 9 -18.75 -16.96 8.13
C HIS A 9 -18.44 -17.45 6.71
N ASP A 10 -19.46 -17.54 5.85
CA ASP A 10 -19.32 -17.99 4.47
C ASP A 10 -18.42 -17.06 3.66
N GLN A 11 -18.55 -15.74 3.83
CA GLN A 11 -17.68 -14.76 3.17
C GLN A 11 -16.23 -14.91 3.64
N ILE A 12 -15.98 -15.00 4.94
CA ILE A 12 -14.63 -15.09 5.49
C ILE A 12 -13.94 -16.39 5.08
N THR A 13 -14.67 -17.50 5.04
CA THR A 13 -14.10 -18.80 4.66
C THR A 13 -13.74 -18.90 3.18
N GLN A 14 -14.21 -17.99 2.31
CA GLN A 14 -13.74 -17.88 0.92
C GLN A 14 -12.42 -17.14 0.78
N ILE A 15 -12.05 -16.27 1.73
CA ILE A 15 -10.82 -15.48 1.65
C ILE A 15 -9.59 -16.40 1.59
N ARG A 16 -8.67 -16.10 0.66
CA ARG A 16 -7.38 -16.77 0.44
C ARG A 16 -6.22 -15.78 0.44
N TYR A 17 -6.47 -14.56 0.00
CA TYR A 17 -5.46 -13.52 -0.14
C TYR A 17 -5.78 -12.36 0.80
N VAL A 18 -4.76 -11.90 1.55
CA VAL A 18 -4.85 -10.73 2.42
C VAL A 18 -3.86 -9.71 1.91
N LEU A 19 -4.38 -8.65 1.32
CA LEU A 19 -3.64 -7.51 0.81
C LEU A 19 -3.73 -6.42 1.86
N THR A 20 -2.62 -5.72 2.08
CA THR A 20 -2.59 -4.67 3.11
C THR A 20 -1.66 -3.54 2.70
N ASP A 21 -2.07 -2.30 2.94
CA ASP A 21 -1.11 -1.20 3.07
C ASP A 21 -0.22 -1.39 4.31
N ILE A 22 0.86 -0.61 4.43
CA ILE A 22 1.83 -0.70 5.51
C ILE A 22 1.70 0.50 6.46
N ASP A 23 1.83 1.72 5.95
CA ASP A 23 2.00 2.92 6.78
C ASP A 23 0.66 3.32 7.39
N ASP A 24 0.62 3.44 8.72
CA ASP A 24 -0.61 3.69 9.49
C ASP A 24 -1.76 2.69 9.22
N THR A 25 -1.44 1.54 8.61
CA THR A 25 -2.31 0.38 8.42
C THR A 25 -1.78 -0.82 9.19
N VAL A 26 -0.59 -1.30 8.86
CA VAL A 26 0.12 -2.36 9.62
C VAL A 26 1.00 -1.74 10.71
N THR A 27 1.55 -0.56 10.43
CA THR A 27 2.29 0.23 11.42
C THR A 27 1.36 1.16 12.19
N THR A 28 1.83 1.64 13.32
CA THR A 28 1.20 2.72 14.08
C THR A 28 2.28 3.72 14.41
N GLU A 29 2.10 4.99 14.02
CA GLU A 29 3.07 6.07 14.34
C GLU A 29 4.49 5.70 13.86
N GLY A 30 4.60 5.23 12.61
CA GLY A 30 5.86 4.83 11.99
C GLY A 30 6.47 3.53 12.52
N ARG A 31 5.82 2.83 13.45
CA ARG A 31 6.37 1.61 14.07
C ARG A 31 5.56 0.36 13.71
N LEU A 32 6.26 -0.67 13.22
CA LEU A 32 5.75 -2.02 13.17
C LEU A 32 5.74 -2.62 14.58
N THR A 33 4.56 -2.87 15.14
CA THR A 33 4.44 -3.51 16.46
C THR A 33 4.70 -5.01 16.36
N GLY A 34 5.13 -5.62 17.47
CA GLY A 34 5.32 -7.07 17.54
C GLY A 34 4.02 -7.85 17.29
N GLU A 35 2.88 -7.30 17.73
CA GLU A 35 1.55 -7.90 17.52
C GLU A 35 1.15 -7.87 16.04
N ALA A 36 1.37 -6.76 15.34
CA ALA A 36 1.09 -6.66 13.90
C ALA A 36 1.97 -7.63 13.10
N TYR A 37 3.26 -7.72 13.41
CA TYR A 37 4.15 -8.69 12.76
C TYR A 37 3.73 -10.14 13.04
N LEU A 38 3.38 -10.46 14.29
CA LEU A 38 2.87 -11.78 14.66
C LEU A 38 1.54 -12.09 13.97
N ALA A 39 0.68 -11.09 13.73
CA ALA A 39 -0.55 -11.28 12.98
C ALA A 39 -0.27 -11.64 11.51
N ILE A 40 0.71 -11.00 10.85
CA ILE A 40 1.17 -11.39 9.50
C ILE A 40 1.64 -12.85 9.52
N GLU A 41 2.48 -13.23 10.49
CA GLU A 41 2.97 -14.61 10.61
C GLU A 41 1.82 -15.62 10.79
N ARG A 42 0.86 -15.32 11.67
CA ARG A 42 -0.30 -16.18 11.94
C ARG A 42 -1.19 -16.35 10.70
N LEU A 43 -1.41 -15.28 9.93
CA LEU A 43 -2.14 -15.35 8.67
C LEU A 43 -1.44 -16.29 7.67
N THR A 44 -0.15 -16.09 7.46
CA THR A 44 0.65 -16.94 6.55
C THR A 44 0.67 -18.39 7.01
N ARG A 45 0.84 -18.65 8.31
CA ARG A 45 0.79 -20.01 8.88
C ARG A 45 -0.59 -20.67 8.78
N ALA A 46 -1.66 -19.88 8.77
CA ALA A 46 -3.02 -20.35 8.53
C ALA A 46 -3.33 -20.60 7.03
N GLY A 47 -2.35 -20.39 6.15
CA GLY A 47 -2.43 -20.64 4.71
C GLY A 47 -3.01 -19.48 3.91
N PHE A 48 -3.08 -18.27 4.46
CA PHE A 48 -3.37 -17.08 3.68
C PHE A 48 -2.13 -16.63 2.90
N THR A 49 -2.34 -16.14 1.69
CA THR A 49 -1.30 -15.46 0.92
C THR A 49 -1.33 -13.98 1.28
N VAL A 50 -0.38 -13.52 2.10
CA VAL A 50 -0.29 -12.12 2.53
C VAL A 50 0.60 -11.32 1.57
N ILE A 51 0.11 -10.17 1.09
CA ILE A 51 0.78 -9.31 0.11
C ILE A 51 0.68 -7.85 0.56
N PRO A 52 1.75 -7.26 1.13
CA PRO A 52 1.80 -5.83 1.37
C PRO A 52 1.86 -5.00 0.07
N ILE A 53 1.18 -3.85 0.06
CA ILE A 53 1.05 -2.96 -1.10
C ILE A 53 1.22 -1.52 -0.62
N THR A 54 2.39 -0.93 -0.89
CA THR A 54 2.85 0.29 -0.21
C THR A 54 3.34 1.36 -1.18
N GLY A 55 3.35 2.62 -0.72
CA GLY A 55 4.06 3.74 -1.35
C GLY A 55 5.55 3.82 -0.98
N ARG A 56 6.04 2.93 -0.11
CA ARG A 56 7.43 2.89 0.35
C ARG A 56 8.41 2.46 -0.75
N PRO A 57 9.69 2.87 -0.62
CA PRO A 57 10.72 2.67 -1.63
C PRO A 57 11.07 1.19 -1.86
N ALA A 58 11.72 0.91 -2.99
CA ALA A 58 12.28 -0.41 -3.29
C ALA A 58 13.21 -0.96 -2.19
N GLY A 59 13.99 -0.12 -1.51
CA GLY A 59 14.84 -0.57 -0.39
C GLY A 59 14.05 -1.24 0.74
N TRP A 60 12.91 -0.66 1.13
CA TRP A 60 12.00 -1.25 2.11
C TRP A 60 11.35 -2.52 1.57
N CYS A 61 10.89 -2.49 0.31
CA CYS A 61 10.26 -3.63 -0.33
C CYS A 61 11.20 -4.85 -0.46
N ASP A 62 12.50 -4.65 -0.72
CA ASP A 62 13.48 -5.74 -0.72
C ASP A 62 13.61 -6.36 0.68
N HIS A 63 13.71 -5.53 1.72
CA HIS A 63 13.76 -6.01 3.10
C HIS A 63 12.50 -6.79 3.48
N PHE A 64 11.32 -6.25 3.18
CA PHE A 64 10.04 -6.90 3.47
C PHE A 64 9.90 -8.22 2.73
N ALA A 65 10.20 -8.26 1.42
CA ALA A 65 10.11 -9.48 0.64
C ALA A 65 11.06 -10.58 1.16
N ARG A 66 12.22 -10.23 1.72
CA ARG A 66 13.18 -11.20 2.27
C ARG A 66 12.85 -11.67 3.67
N MET A 67 12.41 -10.76 4.53
CA MET A 67 12.43 -10.97 5.99
C MET A 67 11.04 -11.19 6.56
N TRP A 68 10.00 -10.61 5.96
CA TRP A 68 8.63 -10.77 6.46
C TRP A 68 8.01 -12.07 5.96
N PRO A 69 7.08 -12.69 6.71
CA PRO A 69 6.38 -13.90 6.28
C PRO A 69 5.28 -13.54 5.28
N VAL A 70 5.64 -12.97 4.14
CA VAL A 70 4.74 -12.51 3.07
C VAL A 70 5.13 -13.16 1.75
N TYR A 71 4.17 -13.26 0.83
CA TYR A 71 4.41 -13.89 -0.47
C TYR A 71 5.18 -12.96 -1.42
N ALA A 72 4.73 -11.71 -1.52
CA ALA A 72 5.32 -10.68 -2.37
C ALA A 72 4.98 -9.30 -1.80
N VAL A 73 5.65 -8.27 -2.29
CA VAL A 73 5.43 -6.86 -1.89
C VAL A 73 5.30 -6.02 -3.14
N VAL A 74 4.22 -5.24 -3.25
CA VAL A 74 4.04 -4.21 -4.28
C VAL A 74 4.55 -2.88 -3.71
N GLY A 75 5.47 -2.23 -4.43
CA GLY A 75 6.15 -1.03 -3.95
C GLY A 75 5.91 0.21 -4.81
N GLU A 76 6.24 1.38 -4.25
CA GLU A 76 6.12 2.70 -4.90
C GLU A 76 4.78 2.89 -5.62
N ASN A 77 3.69 2.61 -4.90
CA ASN A 77 2.31 2.73 -5.39
C ASN A 77 2.02 1.91 -6.67
N GLY A 78 2.73 0.79 -6.88
CA GLY A 78 2.51 -0.09 -8.02
C GLY A 78 3.54 0.02 -9.14
N ALA A 79 4.68 0.69 -8.91
CA ALA A 79 5.75 0.73 -9.91
C ALA A 79 6.37 -0.66 -10.17
N PHE A 80 6.37 -1.52 -9.16
CA PHE A 80 6.91 -2.87 -9.22
C PHE A 80 6.29 -3.79 -8.16
N TYR A 81 6.59 -5.08 -8.27
CA TYR A 81 6.53 -6.01 -7.13
C TYR A 81 7.81 -6.82 -6.99
N PHE A 82 8.14 -7.18 -5.76
CA PHE A 82 9.22 -8.10 -5.39
C PHE A 82 8.66 -9.35 -4.73
N ARG A 83 9.20 -10.52 -5.11
CA ARG A 83 8.91 -11.82 -4.50
C ARG A 83 10.21 -12.53 -4.21
N TYR A 84 10.45 -12.88 -2.96
CA TYR A 84 11.58 -13.72 -2.60
C TYR A 84 11.17 -15.19 -2.59
N ASP A 85 11.82 -15.99 -3.43
CA ASP A 85 11.70 -17.43 -3.40
C ASP A 85 12.68 -17.99 -2.37
N SER A 86 12.18 -18.43 -1.21
CA SER A 86 13.01 -18.93 -0.13
C SER A 86 13.64 -20.29 -0.44
N HIS A 87 13.00 -21.11 -1.29
CA HIS A 87 13.51 -22.41 -1.71
C HIS A 87 14.65 -22.25 -2.72
N ALA A 88 14.44 -21.43 -3.75
CA ALA A 88 15.45 -21.11 -4.75
C ALA A 88 16.45 -20.05 -4.28
N ARG A 89 16.21 -19.42 -3.12
CA ARG A 89 16.97 -18.31 -2.54
C ARG A 89 17.17 -17.16 -3.53
N LYS A 90 16.11 -16.82 -4.27
CA LYS A 90 16.18 -15.89 -5.40
C LYS A 90 15.15 -14.77 -5.26
N MET A 91 15.60 -13.54 -5.48
CA MET A 91 14.70 -12.40 -5.63
C MET A 91 14.15 -12.36 -7.06
N HIS A 92 12.82 -12.32 -7.17
CA HIS A 92 12.10 -12.07 -8.40
C HIS A 92 11.55 -10.65 -8.36
N SER A 93 11.78 -9.88 -9.41
CA SER A 93 11.28 -8.52 -9.55
C SER A 93 10.55 -8.35 -10.88
N HIS A 94 9.49 -7.57 -10.84
CA HIS A 94 8.77 -7.14 -12.03
C HIS A 94 8.46 -5.66 -11.91
N TYR A 95 8.74 -4.92 -12.97
CA TYR A 95 8.55 -3.48 -13.03
C TYR A 95 7.54 -3.15 -14.13
N TRP A 96 6.73 -2.12 -13.89
CA TRP A 96 5.81 -1.60 -14.90
C TRP A 96 6.57 -1.01 -16.12
N ALA A 97 7.62 -0.24 -15.85
CA ALA A 97 8.48 0.37 -16.86
C ALA A 97 9.79 -0.41 -17.07
N SER A 98 10.39 -0.28 -18.25
CA SER A 98 11.77 -0.74 -18.51
C SER A 98 12.79 0.08 -17.72
N ALA A 99 14.04 -0.38 -17.65
CA ALA A 99 15.11 0.34 -16.95
C ALA A 99 15.38 1.71 -17.58
N GLU A 100 15.34 1.78 -18.92
CA GLU A 100 15.56 2.99 -19.71
C GLU A 100 14.47 4.03 -19.42
N HIS A 101 13.20 3.64 -19.49
CA HIS A 101 12.09 4.53 -19.16
C HIS A 101 12.14 5.03 -17.70
N ARG A 102 12.55 4.18 -16.74
CA ARG A 102 12.74 4.63 -15.34
C ARG A 102 13.87 5.65 -15.21
N ALA A 103 14.99 5.45 -15.91
CA ALA A 103 16.10 6.40 -15.91
C ALA A 103 15.70 7.76 -16.50
N GLU A 104 14.97 7.76 -17.62
CA GLU A 104 14.43 8.98 -18.23
C GLU A 104 13.45 9.72 -17.28
N ASN A 105 12.54 8.97 -16.64
CA ASN A 105 11.60 9.55 -15.69
C ASN A 105 12.31 10.12 -14.46
N ARG A 106 13.38 9.47 -13.97
CA ARG A 106 14.18 9.98 -12.86
C ARG A 106 14.77 11.36 -13.14
N LEU A 107 15.23 11.63 -14.36
CA LEU A 107 15.74 12.94 -14.74
C LEU A 107 14.66 14.02 -14.62
N LYS A 108 13.44 13.74 -15.10
CA LYS A 108 12.29 14.65 -15.00
C LYS A 108 11.88 14.88 -13.54
N LEU A 109 11.83 13.82 -12.74
CA LEU A 109 11.48 13.88 -11.33
C LEU A 109 12.52 14.70 -10.54
N ASN A 110 13.81 14.55 -10.81
CA ASN A 110 14.86 15.32 -10.13
C ASN A 110 14.75 16.83 -10.43
N GLN A 111 14.39 17.21 -11.66
CA GLN A 111 14.12 18.60 -12.00
C GLN A 111 12.89 19.12 -11.26
N LEU A 112 11.82 18.34 -11.22
CA LEU A 112 10.59 18.70 -10.52
C LEU A 112 10.82 18.84 -9.00
N ALA A 113 11.60 17.96 -8.40
CA ALA A 113 11.99 18.02 -6.99
C ALA A 113 12.57 19.39 -6.62
N ASN A 114 13.55 19.88 -7.38
CA ASN A 114 14.16 21.18 -7.15
C ASN A 114 13.12 22.32 -7.20
N ASN A 115 12.18 22.24 -8.15
CA ASN A 115 11.13 23.24 -8.28
C ASN A 115 10.14 23.20 -7.11
N ILE A 116 9.74 22.00 -6.65
CA ILE A 116 8.84 21.82 -5.51
C ILE A 116 9.48 22.39 -4.24
N LEU A 117 10.72 22.01 -3.93
CA LEU A 117 11.44 22.48 -2.74
C LEU A 117 11.62 24.00 -2.73
N ALA A 118 11.85 24.62 -3.89
CA ALA A 118 11.94 26.08 -4.01
C ALA A 118 10.58 26.78 -3.87
N SER A 119 9.48 26.11 -4.23
CA SER A 119 8.14 26.70 -4.30
C SER A 119 7.30 26.51 -3.04
N VAL A 120 7.59 25.47 -2.25
CA VAL A 120 6.83 25.08 -1.06
C VAL A 120 7.77 24.97 0.14
N PRO A 121 8.07 26.09 0.83
CA PRO A 121 8.92 26.06 2.01
C PRO A 121 8.36 25.14 3.10
N GLY A 122 9.23 24.37 3.75
CA GLY A 122 8.86 23.44 4.83
C GLY A 122 8.67 21.99 4.38
N CYS A 123 8.50 21.73 3.07
CA CYS A 123 8.60 20.36 2.55
C CYS A 123 10.07 19.93 2.40
N ALA A 124 10.29 18.62 2.32
CA ALA A 124 11.58 18.03 1.98
C ALA A 124 11.42 16.89 0.99
N LEU A 125 12.53 16.39 0.43
CA LEU A 125 12.54 15.04 -0.10
C LEU A 125 12.39 14.08 1.07
N ALA A 126 11.63 13.00 0.87
CA ALA A 126 11.63 11.90 1.84
C ALA A 126 13.07 11.44 2.12
N SER A 127 13.40 11.18 3.39
CA SER A 127 14.75 10.75 3.77
C SER A 127 15.16 9.42 3.14
N ASP A 128 14.17 8.64 2.67
CA ASP A 128 14.34 7.38 1.96
C ASP A 128 14.41 7.50 0.42
N GLN A 129 14.47 8.72 -0.13
CA GLN A 129 14.39 8.98 -1.57
C GLN A 129 15.47 8.27 -2.40
N ASP A 130 16.67 8.09 -1.85
CA ASP A 130 17.79 7.40 -2.52
C ASP A 130 17.52 5.90 -2.77
N TYR A 131 16.54 5.32 -2.06
CA TYR A 131 16.16 3.92 -2.21
C TYR A 131 14.98 3.71 -3.16
N ARG A 132 14.46 4.77 -3.78
CA ARG A 132 13.34 4.75 -4.73
C ARG A 132 13.81 4.48 -6.15
N GLN A 133 13.01 3.76 -6.93
CA GLN A 133 13.34 3.33 -8.29
C GLN A 133 12.53 4.07 -9.37
N ALA A 134 11.28 4.44 -9.10
CA ALA A 134 10.34 4.93 -10.09
C ALA A 134 9.63 6.24 -9.68
N ASP A 135 9.40 6.47 -8.39
CA ASP A 135 8.67 7.65 -7.90
C ASP A 135 9.56 8.69 -7.18
N LEU A 136 8.96 9.86 -6.95
CA LEU A 136 9.47 10.95 -6.12
C LEU A 136 8.52 11.12 -4.94
N ALA A 137 9.05 11.10 -3.72
CA ALA A 137 8.29 11.35 -2.50
C ALA A 137 8.70 12.69 -1.90
N ILE A 138 7.71 13.56 -1.74
CA ILE A 138 7.85 14.83 -1.04
C ILE A 138 7.26 14.65 0.36
N ASP A 139 8.12 14.82 1.36
CA ASP A 139 7.76 14.79 2.77
C ASP A 139 7.08 16.09 3.17
N PHE A 140 5.91 15.92 3.79
CA PHE A 140 5.10 17.00 4.33
C PHE A 140 4.79 16.81 5.82
N CYS A 141 5.08 15.66 6.44
CA CYS A 141 4.81 15.44 7.87
C CYS A 141 5.48 14.22 8.54
N GLU A 142 6.39 13.48 7.89
CA GLU A 142 7.12 12.38 8.52
C GLU A 142 8.36 12.89 9.28
N ASP A 143 9.35 13.42 8.55
CA ASP A 143 10.60 13.96 9.11
C ASP A 143 10.60 15.50 9.15
N VAL A 144 9.54 16.14 8.63
CA VAL A 144 9.33 17.59 8.67
C VAL A 144 8.07 17.97 9.47
N PRO A 145 7.97 19.20 10.01
CA PRO A 145 6.73 19.67 10.62
C PRO A 145 5.55 19.60 9.64
N PRO A 146 4.35 19.17 10.09
CA PRO A 146 3.19 19.02 9.22
C PRO A 146 2.85 20.28 8.42
N LEU A 147 2.77 20.14 7.10
CA LEU A 147 2.37 21.23 6.20
C LEU A 147 0.86 21.48 6.23
N PRO A 148 0.41 22.73 6.01
CA PRO A 148 -0.99 23.03 5.73
C PRO A 148 -1.49 22.29 4.49
N GLU A 149 -2.78 21.91 4.50
CA GLU A 149 -3.39 21.18 3.38
C GLU A 149 -3.29 21.91 2.03
N ALA A 150 -3.35 23.25 2.04
CA ALA A 150 -3.17 24.05 0.83
C ALA A 150 -1.77 23.86 0.19
N ASP A 151 -0.73 23.68 1.00
CA ASP A 151 0.63 23.45 0.53
C ASP A 151 0.81 22.00 0.05
N VAL A 152 0.19 21.03 0.72
CA VAL A 152 0.13 19.63 0.25
C VAL A 152 -0.54 19.57 -1.13
N GLN A 153 -1.68 20.26 -1.30
CA GLN A 153 -2.37 20.33 -2.59
C GLN A 153 -1.55 21.07 -3.65
N ARG A 154 -0.77 22.08 -3.26
CA ARG A 154 0.14 22.76 -4.17
C ARG A 154 1.21 21.81 -4.70
N ILE A 155 1.77 20.93 -3.86
CA ILE A 155 2.73 19.90 -4.30
C ILE A 155 2.08 18.96 -5.32
N VAL A 156 0.86 18.48 -5.06
CA VAL A 156 0.09 17.65 -6.00
C VAL A 156 -0.09 18.37 -7.35
N ASN A 157 -0.56 19.61 -7.33
CA ASN A 157 -0.78 20.40 -8.54
C ASN A 157 0.52 20.59 -9.36
N MET A 158 1.68 20.66 -8.71
CA MET A 158 2.97 20.78 -9.40
C MET A 158 3.38 19.50 -10.13
N PHE A 159 3.06 18.32 -9.58
CA PHE A 159 3.21 17.05 -10.29
C PHE A 159 2.27 16.97 -11.50
N GLU A 160 0.99 17.27 -11.29
CA GLU A 160 -0.04 17.19 -12.33
C GLU A 160 0.22 18.17 -13.48
N ALA A 161 0.73 19.37 -13.18
CA ALA A 161 1.06 20.39 -14.18
C ALA A 161 2.13 19.95 -15.19
N VAL A 162 2.98 18.99 -14.83
CA VAL A 162 3.98 18.41 -15.74
C VAL A 162 3.56 17.06 -16.31
N GLY A 163 2.31 16.63 -16.09
CA GLY A 163 1.75 15.37 -16.57
C GLY A 163 2.17 14.15 -15.75
N ALA A 164 2.71 14.33 -14.54
CA ALA A 164 2.92 13.23 -13.59
C ALA A 164 1.61 12.91 -12.86
N GLN A 165 1.47 11.66 -12.43
CA GLN A 165 0.47 11.31 -11.41
C GLN A 165 0.99 11.74 -10.04
N ALA A 166 0.07 12.06 -9.14
CA ALA A 166 0.37 12.27 -7.73
C ALA A 166 -0.70 11.65 -6.83
N LYS A 167 -0.25 11.09 -5.71
CA LYS A 167 -1.13 10.57 -4.66
C LYS A 167 -0.61 11.02 -3.30
N ILE A 168 -1.55 11.41 -2.44
CA ILE A 168 -1.31 11.74 -1.04
C ILE A 168 -1.44 10.46 -0.23
N SER A 169 -0.39 10.08 0.50
CA SER A 169 -0.44 9.07 1.57
C SER A 169 -0.58 9.76 2.94
N SER A 170 -0.48 9.01 4.04
CA SER A 170 -0.52 9.61 5.39
C SER A 170 0.67 10.54 5.68
N ILE A 171 1.78 10.38 4.95
CA ILE A 171 3.07 11.00 5.24
C ILE A 171 3.75 11.71 4.05
N HIS A 172 3.42 11.31 2.82
CA HIS A 172 4.10 11.78 1.61
C HIS A 172 3.11 12.20 0.52
N VAL A 173 3.53 13.15 -0.30
CA VAL A 173 3.01 13.23 -1.67
C VAL A 173 3.96 12.45 -2.58
N ASN A 174 3.47 11.33 -3.09
CA ASN A 174 4.20 10.50 -4.06
C ASN A 174 3.78 10.92 -5.47
N GLY A 175 4.74 11.17 -6.36
CA GLY A 175 4.46 11.44 -7.76
C GLY A 175 5.40 10.74 -8.74
N TRP A 176 4.85 10.37 -9.89
CA TRP A 176 5.54 9.54 -10.89
C TRP A 176 5.01 9.76 -12.31
N PHE A 177 5.80 9.35 -13.30
CA PHE A 177 5.39 9.31 -14.70
C PHE A 177 5.02 7.88 -15.10
N GLY A 178 3.84 7.71 -15.67
CA GLY A 178 3.32 6.42 -16.12
C GLY A 178 1.87 6.19 -15.69
N HIS A 179 1.27 5.12 -16.19
CA HIS A 179 -0.11 4.74 -15.88
C HIS A 179 -0.10 3.44 -15.06
N TYR A 180 0.32 3.57 -13.81
CA TYR A 180 0.25 2.52 -12.80
C TYR A 180 -0.26 3.08 -11.47
N ASP A 181 -0.81 2.18 -10.68
CA ASP A 181 -1.30 2.37 -9.32
C ASP A 181 -1.23 1.02 -8.56
N LYS A 182 -1.60 1.03 -7.28
CA LYS A 182 -1.63 -0.17 -6.43
C LYS A 182 -2.45 -1.30 -7.07
N LEU A 183 -3.60 -0.99 -7.64
CA LEU A 183 -4.52 -1.97 -8.21
C LEU A 183 -3.98 -2.62 -9.49
N SER A 184 -3.52 -1.84 -10.46
CA SER A 184 -3.01 -2.32 -11.74
C SER A 184 -1.78 -3.22 -11.58
N MET A 185 -0.88 -2.89 -10.64
CA MET A 185 0.25 -3.78 -10.33
C MET A 185 -0.19 -5.03 -9.58
N THR A 186 -1.21 -4.94 -8.73
CA THR A 186 -1.78 -6.12 -8.06
C THR A 186 -2.44 -7.07 -9.07
N LYS A 187 -3.17 -6.55 -10.06
CA LYS A 187 -3.70 -7.35 -11.19
C LYS A 187 -2.57 -8.06 -11.94
N THR A 188 -1.49 -7.34 -12.21
CA THR A 188 -0.30 -7.88 -12.88
C THR A 188 0.34 -9.00 -12.06
N LEU A 189 0.52 -8.79 -10.75
CA LEU A 189 1.04 -9.79 -9.83
C LEU A 189 0.17 -11.05 -9.83
N PHE A 190 -1.15 -10.90 -9.69
CA PHE A 190 -2.06 -12.06 -9.62
C PHE A 190 -2.09 -12.87 -10.92
N ALA A 191 -2.09 -12.20 -12.07
CA ALA A 191 -2.03 -12.87 -13.36
C ALA A 191 -0.71 -13.65 -13.53
N ARG A 192 0.41 -13.10 -13.08
CA ARG A 192 1.74 -13.69 -13.28
C ARG A 192 2.08 -14.79 -12.28
N GLU A 193 1.78 -14.58 -11.01
CA GLU A 193 2.21 -15.49 -9.93
C GLU A 193 1.15 -16.57 -9.62
N PHE A 194 -0.13 -16.29 -9.88
CA PHE A 194 -1.23 -17.22 -9.57
C PHE A 194 -2.03 -17.67 -10.79
N ASN A 195 -1.80 -17.08 -11.98
CA ASN A 195 -2.65 -17.28 -13.16
C ASN A 195 -4.14 -16.99 -12.86
N LEU A 196 -4.40 -15.94 -12.08
CA LEU A 196 -5.74 -15.52 -11.68
C LEU A 196 -6.05 -14.11 -12.21
N SER A 197 -7.27 -13.92 -12.73
CA SER A 197 -7.89 -12.61 -12.89
C SER A 197 -8.56 -12.22 -11.56
N LEU A 198 -8.27 -11.02 -11.07
CA LEU A 198 -8.86 -10.53 -9.82
C LEU A 198 -10.35 -10.29 -9.95
N GLU A 199 -10.83 -9.83 -11.11
CA GLU A 199 -12.24 -9.60 -11.41
C GLU A 199 -13.09 -10.86 -11.22
N GLN A 200 -12.51 -12.04 -11.41
CA GLN A 200 -13.17 -13.34 -11.26
C GLN A 200 -12.99 -13.97 -9.87
N ASN A 201 -12.26 -13.31 -8.97
CA ASN A 201 -11.87 -13.85 -7.66
C ASN A 201 -12.00 -12.82 -6.53
N LEU A 202 -12.87 -11.82 -6.68
CA LEU A 202 -13.08 -10.76 -5.68
C LEU A 202 -13.51 -11.34 -4.31
N ASP A 203 -14.25 -12.44 -4.32
CA ASP A 203 -14.71 -13.20 -3.16
C ASP A 203 -13.59 -13.90 -2.37
N LYS A 204 -12.36 -13.91 -2.90
CA LYS A 204 -11.20 -14.55 -2.26
C LYS A 204 -10.18 -13.56 -1.74
N VAL A 205 -10.39 -12.26 -1.98
CA VAL A 205 -9.37 -11.23 -1.77
C VAL A 205 -9.89 -10.18 -0.80
N LEU A 206 -9.17 -10.04 0.31
CA LEU A 206 -9.36 -8.99 1.30
C LEU A 206 -8.30 -7.92 1.10
N PHE A 207 -8.69 -6.65 1.11
CA PHE A 207 -7.78 -5.51 1.14
C PHE A 207 -7.97 -4.69 2.42
N ILE A 208 -6.88 -4.27 3.05
CA ILE A 208 -6.85 -3.43 4.25
C ILE A 208 -6.00 -2.19 3.96
N GLY A 209 -6.49 -0.98 4.25
CA GLY A 209 -5.77 0.27 4.03
C GLY A 209 -6.27 1.42 4.90
N ASP A 210 -5.74 2.63 4.71
CA ASP A 210 -6.06 3.77 5.56
C ASP A 210 -6.08 5.15 4.86
N SER A 211 -5.62 5.24 3.61
CA SER A 211 -5.26 6.53 3.01
C SER A 211 -5.68 6.68 1.54
N PRO A 212 -5.64 7.90 0.97
CA PRO A 212 -6.16 8.17 -0.39
C PRO A 212 -5.46 7.39 -1.52
N ASN A 213 -4.20 7.00 -1.36
CA ASN A 213 -3.51 6.14 -2.32
C ASN A 213 -4.07 4.70 -2.35
N ASP A 214 -4.90 4.31 -1.38
CA ASP A 214 -5.62 3.03 -1.35
C ASP A 214 -6.98 3.06 -2.04
N GLU A 215 -7.47 4.25 -2.44
CA GLU A 215 -8.79 4.43 -3.06
C GLU A 215 -9.09 3.45 -4.21
N PRO A 216 -8.16 3.19 -5.17
CA PRO A 216 -8.43 2.22 -6.23
C PRO A 216 -8.70 0.81 -5.70
N MET A 217 -8.09 0.45 -4.58
CA MET A 217 -8.28 -0.85 -3.92
C MET A 217 -9.64 -0.88 -3.21
N PHE A 218 -10.02 0.22 -2.55
CA PHE A 218 -11.32 0.34 -1.89
C PHE A 218 -12.50 0.21 -2.85
N GLY A 219 -12.41 0.88 -4.01
CA GLY A 219 -13.45 0.84 -5.05
C GLY A 219 -13.55 -0.50 -5.77
N PHE A 220 -12.44 -1.25 -5.83
CA PHE A 220 -12.38 -2.50 -6.61
C PHE A 220 -12.76 -3.77 -5.82
N PHE A 221 -12.35 -3.89 -4.55
CA PHE A 221 -12.57 -5.12 -3.77
C PHE A 221 -13.90 -5.14 -2.99
N ASP A 222 -14.55 -6.30 -2.99
CA ASP A 222 -15.76 -6.55 -2.18
C ASP A 222 -15.48 -6.64 -0.68
N TYR A 223 -14.28 -7.09 -0.32
CA TYR A 223 -13.78 -7.05 1.04
C TYR A 223 -12.70 -5.99 1.15
N SER A 224 -13.10 -4.72 1.05
CA SER A 224 -12.24 -3.58 1.32
C SER A 224 -12.46 -3.04 2.73
N VAL A 225 -11.41 -2.97 3.52
CA VAL A 225 -11.43 -2.61 4.95
C VAL A 225 -10.55 -1.39 5.18
N GLY A 226 -11.13 -0.35 5.79
CA GLY A 226 -10.36 0.76 6.34
C GLY A 226 -9.98 0.48 7.80
N VAL A 227 -8.74 0.74 8.21
CA VAL A 227 -8.45 0.85 9.65
C VAL A 227 -9.02 2.16 10.21
N ALA A 228 -9.32 2.26 11.51
CA ALA A 228 -10.16 3.35 12.03
C ALA A 228 -9.64 4.78 11.78
N ASN A 229 -8.35 4.98 11.53
CA ASN A 229 -7.77 6.28 11.13
C ASN A 229 -8.19 6.75 9.72
N ILE A 230 -8.76 5.86 8.88
CA ILE A 230 -9.39 6.21 7.59
C ILE A 230 -10.44 7.32 7.73
N GLN A 231 -11.08 7.42 8.90
CA GLN A 231 -12.10 8.43 9.19
C GLN A 231 -11.60 9.86 8.95
N THR A 232 -10.30 10.09 9.21
CA THR A 232 -9.65 11.39 9.00
C THR A 232 -9.46 11.71 7.52
N GLN A 233 -9.41 10.70 6.65
CA GLN A 233 -9.12 10.81 5.22
C GLN A 233 -10.38 10.76 4.33
N LEU A 234 -11.57 10.50 4.90
CA LEU A 234 -12.80 10.32 4.12
C LEU A 234 -13.20 11.51 3.24
N HIS A 235 -12.76 12.71 3.58
CA HIS A 235 -13.00 13.92 2.78
C HIS A 235 -12.20 13.94 1.47
N ARG A 236 -11.14 13.12 1.36
CA ARG A 236 -10.26 12.96 0.19
C ARG A 236 -10.62 11.74 -0.66
N LEU A 237 -11.61 10.96 -0.25
CA LEU A 237 -12.00 9.69 -0.88
C LEU A 237 -13.37 9.82 -1.56
N HIS A 238 -13.40 9.55 -2.87
CA HIS A 238 -14.61 9.22 -3.60
C HIS A 238 -15.04 7.79 -3.26
N ASP A 239 -14.15 6.81 -3.44
CA ASP A 239 -14.43 5.41 -3.15
C ASP A 239 -13.95 5.05 -1.74
N ARG A 240 -14.91 4.74 -0.87
CA ARG A 240 -14.67 4.42 0.55
C ARG A 240 -14.58 2.90 0.75
N PRO A 241 -13.82 2.42 1.76
CA PRO A 241 -13.83 1.00 2.06
C PRO A 241 -15.24 0.53 2.46
N LYS A 242 -15.56 -0.71 2.12
CA LYS A 242 -16.87 -1.31 2.43
C LYS A 242 -17.03 -1.52 3.95
N TYR A 243 -15.95 -1.88 4.62
CA TYR A 243 -15.91 -2.15 6.06
C TYR A 243 -14.88 -1.27 6.79
N VAL A 244 -15.01 -1.16 8.10
CA VAL A 244 -14.05 -0.42 8.94
C VAL A 244 -13.81 -1.16 10.26
N THR A 245 -12.56 -1.19 10.71
CA THR A 245 -12.19 -1.69 12.05
C THR A 245 -12.55 -0.67 13.14
N THR A 246 -12.62 -1.11 14.39
CA THR A 246 -12.76 -0.20 15.54
C THR A 246 -11.42 0.45 15.89
N SER A 247 -10.33 -0.31 15.77
CA SER A 247 -8.97 0.10 16.14
C SER A 247 -8.23 0.79 14.99
N LYS A 248 -7.29 1.70 15.33
CA LYS A 248 -6.44 2.42 14.36
C LYS A 248 -5.14 1.69 14.09
N GLY A 249 -4.49 1.99 12.97
CA GLY A 249 -3.15 1.51 12.64
C GLY A 249 -3.01 -0.01 12.75
N GLY A 250 -1.82 -0.44 13.18
CA GLY A 250 -1.49 -1.85 13.37
C GLY A 250 -2.46 -2.59 14.28
N SER A 251 -3.09 -1.94 15.27
CA SER A 251 -4.14 -2.57 16.09
C SER A 251 -5.40 -2.88 15.27
N GLY A 252 -5.77 -2.02 14.32
CA GLY A 252 -6.86 -2.27 13.37
C GLY A 252 -6.54 -3.42 12.41
N PHE A 253 -5.30 -3.50 11.92
CA PHE A 253 -4.84 -4.66 11.15
C PHE A 253 -4.92 -5.96 11.97
N VAL A 254 -4.46 -5.95 13.23
CA VAL A 254 -4.53 -7.10 14.15
C VAL A 254 -5.98 -7.50 14.42
N GLU A 255 -6.89 -6.54 14.60
CA GLU A 255 -8.32 -6.76 14.76
C GLU A 255 -8.89 -7.55 13.57
N MET A 256 -8.63 -7.08 12.34
CA MET A 256 -9.10 -7.76 11.13
C MET A 256 -8.46 -9.15 10.94
N ALA A 257 -7.15 -9.26 11.20
CA ALA A 257 -6.44 -10.54 11.13
C ALA A 257 -7.00 -11.57 12.12
N ASN A 258 -7.25 -11.17 13.36
CA ASN A 258 -7.87 -12.03 14.37
C ASN A 258 -9.29 -12.42 13.99
N HIS A 259 -10.06 -11.49 13.43
CA HIS A 259 -11.41 -11.75 12.96
C HIS A 259 -11.42 -12.88 11.94
N ILE A 260 -10.62 -12.81 10.86
CA ILE A 260 -10.59 -13.87 9.84
C ILE A 260 -9.98 -15.18 10.33
N LEU A 261 -9.01 -15.13 11.25
CA LEU A 261 -8.42 -16.33 11.85
C LEU A 261 -9.41 -17.09 12.74
N SER A 262 -10.32 -16.38 13.42
CA SER A 262 -11.30 -17.00 14.33
C SER A 262 -12.22 -18.00 13.61
N PHE A 263 -12.54 -17.75 12.35
CA PHE A 263 -13.40 -18.62 11.53
C PHE A 263 -12.64 -19.77 10.84
N ARG A 264 -11.30 -19.75 10.84
CA ARG A 264 -10.46 -20.86 10.33
C ARG A 264 -10.11 -21.88 11.43
N GLY A 265 -10.06 -21.43 12.69
CA GLY A 265 -9.84 -22.30 13.85
C GLY A 265 -11.07 -23.14 14.24
N GLN A 266 -12.25 -22.74 13.79
CA GLN A 266 -13.51 -23.49 13.95
C GLN A 266 -13.68 -24.51 12.81
N LYS A 267 -12.76 -25.47 12.71
CA LYS A 267 -13.08 -26.71 12.00
C LYS A 267 -13.90 -27.58 12.96
N ASN A 268 -15.19 -27.73 12.67
CA ASN A 268 -15.97 -28.86 13.18
C ASN A 268 -15.31 -30.18 12.75
#